data_AF-A0A2N7PJZ3-F1
#
_entry.id   AF-A0A2N7PJZ3-F1
#
_cell.length_a   1.000
_cell.length_b   1.000
_cell.length_c   1.000
_cell.angle_alpha   90.00
_cell.angle_beta   90.00
_cell.angle_gamma   90.00
#
_symmetry.space_group_name_H-M   'P 1'
#
loop_
_entity.id
_entity.type
_entity.pdbx_description
1 polymer ?
#
loop_
_entity_poly.entity_id
_entity_poly.type
_entity_poly.pdbx_seq_one_letter_code
_entity_poly.pdbx_strand_id
1 'polypeptide(L)'
;MTYFIRARTHYHYAQLLFQEILKGKRELSLSLFRDIFLQGLKAIYAITEVNAPSSPPTLEDILKKILPTLSSEEKEKILQLKELLFSKKDVKFSKEEWLSKIEEFLDLVRECLQPIL
;
A
#
# COMPACT_ATOMS: atom_id res chain seq x y z
N MET A 1 -9.58 13.48 13.92
CA MET A 1 -9.74 14.25 12.66
C MET A 1 -8.47 14.27 11.81
N THR A 2 -7.30 14.60 12.36
CA THR A 2 -6.03 14.68 11.60
C THR A 2 -5.53 13.33 11.04
N TYR A 3 -5.75 12.22 11.76
CA TYR A 3 -5.35 10.89 11.32
C TYR A 3 -6.16 10.37 10.10
N PHE A 4 -7.46 10.70 10.04
CA PHE A 4 -8.29 10.43 8.86
C PHE A 4 -7.84 11.19 7.61
N ILE A 5 -7.42 12.45 7.77
CA ILE A 5 -6.86 13.24 6.67
C ILE A 5 -5.54 12.62 6.18
N ARG A 6 -4.66 12.19 7.09
CA ARG A 6 -3.42 11.49 6.75
C ARG A 6 -3.69 10.19 5.98
N ALA A 7 -4.60 9.36 6.48
CA ALA A 7 -4.98 8.10 5.84
C ALA A 7 -5.50 8.32 4.41
N ARG A 8 -6.46 9.24 4.24
CA ARG A 8 -7.01 9.61 2.92
C ARG A 8 -5.96 10.18 1.99
N THR A 9 -5.05 11.01 2.50
CA THR A 9 -3.99 11.62 1.69
C THR A 9 -3.04 10.55 1.14
N HIS A 10 -2.57 9.63 1.99
CA HIS A 10 -1.71 8.53 1.56
C HIS A 10 -2.40 7.62 0.54
N TYR A 11 -3.67 7.29 0.76
CA TYR A 11 -4.45 6.51 -0.19
C TYR A 11 -4.63 7.23 -1.53
N HIS A 12 -4.94 8.53 -1.50
CA HIS A 12 -5.09 9.33 -2.71
C HIS A 12 -3.78 9.39 -3.52
N TYR A 13 -2.63 9.53 -2.85
CA TYR A 13 -1.33 9.46 -3.52
C TYR A 13 -1.09 8.10 -4.19
N ALA A 14 -1.45 7.00 -3.52
CA ALA A 14 -1.33 5.66 -4.10
C ALA A 14 -2.21 5.51 -5.36
N GLN A 15 -3.45 6.02 -5.32
CA GLN A 15 -4.36 6.04 -6.46
C GLN A 15 -3.86 6.92 -7.61
N LEU A 16 -3.33 8.11 -7.31
CA LEU A 16 -2.78 9.00 -8.33
C LEU A 16 -1.63 8.34 -9.08
N LEU A 17 -0.69 7.72 -8.34
CA LEU A 17 0.42 6.97 -8.93
C LEU A 17 -0.09 5.84 -9.84
N PHE A 18 -1.07 5.06 -9.38
CA PHE A 18 -1.67 4.01 -10.20
C PHE A 18 -2.35 4.55 -11.47
N GLN A 19 -3.11 5.65 -11.37
CA GLN A 19 -3.71 6.30 -12.53
C GLN A 19 -2.69 6.84 -13.52
N GLU A 20 -1.54 7.35 -13.05
CA GLU A 20 -0.47 7.80 -13.93
C GLU A 20 0.13 6.65 -14.74
N ILE A 21 0.21 5.45 -14.16
CA ILE A 21 0.61 4.24 -14.91
C ILE A 21 -0.43 3.88 -15.96
N LEU A 22 -1.72 3.86 -15.59
CA LEU A 22 -2.81 3.50 -16.50
C LEU A 22 -2.91 4.45 -17.68
N LYS A 23 -2.70 5.75 -17.44
CA LYS A 23 -2.67 6.79 -18.47
C LYS A 23 -1.38 6.81 -19.30
N GLY A 24 -0.43 5.93 -19.02
CA GLY A 24 0.87 5.87 -19.70
C GLY A 24 1.78 7.07 -19.44
N LYS A 25 1.47 7.89 -18.42
CA LYS A 25 2.30 9.06 -18.03
C LYS A 25 3.57 8.64 -17.30
N ARG A 26 3.57 7.46 -16.68
CA ARG A 26 4.74 6.83 -16.06
C ARG A 26 4.86 5.38 -16.52
N GLU A 27 6.10 4.94 -16.71
CA GLU A 27 6.39 3.53 -16.93
C GLU A 27 6.15 2.71 -15.66
N LEU A 28 5.57 1.53 -15.83
CA LEU A 28 5.42 0.57 -14.75
C LEU A 28 6.81 0.03 -14.40
N SER A 29 7.34 0.45 -13.25
CA SER A 29 8.60 -0.02 -12.70
C SER A 29 8.38 -0.60 -11.32
N LEU A 30 9.25 -1.53 -10.93
CA LEU A 30 9.19 -2.15 -9.61
C LEU A 30 9.35 -1.11 -8.48
N SER A 31 10.13 -0.04 -8.72
CA SER A 31 10.25 1.08 -7.78
C SER A 31 8.92 1.79 -7.58
N LEU A 32 8.20 2.07 -8.66
CA LEU A 32 6.91 2.74 -8.57
C LEU A 32 5.86 1.85 -7.90
N PHE A 33 5.91 0.53 -8.11
CA PHE A 33 5.04 -0.38 -7.39
C PHE A 33 5.36 -0.41 -5.88
N ARG A 34 6.65 -0.40 -5.50
CA ARG A 34 7.06 -0.24 -4.09
C ARG A 34 6.52 1.05 -3.49
N ASP A 35 6.53 2.15 -4.23
CA ASP A 35 6.00 3.43 -3.76
C ASP A 35 4.48 3.37 -3.51
N ILE A 36 3.71 2.81 -4.45
CA ILE A 36 2.27 2.59 -4.28
C ILE A 36 1.98 1.72 -3.06
N PHE A 37 2.72 0.61 -2.92
CA PHE A 37 2.60 -0.29 -1.80
C PHE A 37 2.88 0.42 -0.47
N LEU A 38 3.98 1.18 -0.39
CA LEU A 38 4.33 1.95 0.80
C LEU A 38 3.27 3.01 1.16
N GLN A 39 2.69 3.69 0.16
CA GLN A 39 1.62 4.66 0.42
C GLN A 39 0.35 3.98 0.92
N GLY A 40 -0.03 2.83 0.35
CA GLY A 40 -1.17 2.05 0.85
C GLY A 40 -0.99 1.58 2.29
N LEU A 41 0.20 1.05 2.64
CA LEU A 41 0.50 0.65 4.01
C LEU A 41 0.49 1.84 4.98
N LYS A 42 1.00 3.00 4.57
CA LYS A 42 0.94 4.24 5.36
C LYS A 42 -0.50 4.71 5.57
N ALA A 43 -1.38 4.48 4.60
CA ALA A 43 -2.79 4.82 4.74
C ALA A 43 -3.46 3.97 5.83
N ILE A 44 -3.25 2.64 5.80
CA ILE A 44 -3.76 1.73 6.84
C ILE A 44 -3.15 2.10 8.20
N TYR A 45 -1.83 2.31 8.26
CA TYR A 45 -1.11 2.68 9.48
C TYR A 45 -1.62 3.97 10.12
N ALA A 46 -1.98 4.97 9.30
CA ALA A 46 -2.51 6.23 9.80
C ALA A 46 -3.88 6.08 10.47
N ILE A 47 -4.64 5.01 10.18
CA ILE A 47 -5.86 4.68 10.93
C ILE A 47 -5.52 3.99 12.24
N THR A 48 -4.54 3.08 12.21
CA THR A 48 -4.15 2.27 13.37
C THR A 48 -3.43 3.09 14.44
N GLU A 49 -2.62 4.06 14.01
CA GLU A 49 -1.83 4.93 14.89
C GLU A 49 -2.38 6.37 14.80
N VAL A 50 -3.26 6.70 15.74
CA VAL A 50 -3.92 8.02 15.83
C VAL A 50 -2.91 9.15 15.99
N ASN A 51 -1.81 8.89 16.70
CA ASN A 51 -0.74 9.86 16.93
C ASN A 51 0.30 9.82 15.80
N ALA A 52 0.80 10.97 15.37
CA ALA A 52 1.93 10.99 14.46
C ALA A 52 3.17 10.48 15.21
N PRO A 53 3.89 9.47 14.67
CA PRO A 53 5.12 9.02 15.29
C PRO A 53 6.17 10.14 15.24
N SER A 54 6.97 10.25 16.30
CA SER A 54 8.00 11.30 16.43
C SER A 54 9.12 11.15 15.39
N SER A 55 9.27 9.97 14.78
CA SER A 55 10.19 9.65 13.70
C SER A 55 9.46 8.94 12.55
N PRO A 56 9.96 9.01 11.31
CA PRO A 56 9.39 8.27 10.19
C PRO A 56 9.42 6.76 10.49
N PRO A 57 8.27 6.08 10.51
CA PRO A 57 8.24 4.65 10.83
C PRO A 57 8.86 3.86 9.70
N THR A 58 9.63 2.82 10.04
CA THR A 58 10.16 1.90 9.04
C THR A 58 9.05 0.99 8.50
N LEU A 59 9.29 0.34 7.35
CA LEU A 59 8.34 -0.64 6.79
C LEU A 59 7.99 -1.75 7.81
N GLU A 60 8.97 -2.19 8.60
CA GLU A 60 8.75 -3.22 9.61
C GLU A 60 7.88 -2.72 10.75
N ASP A 61 8.06 -1.48 11.19
CA ASP A 61 7.24 -0.87 12.24
C ASP A 61 5.79 -0.71 11.80
N ILE A 62 5.59 -0.27 10.55
CA ILE A 62 4.26 -0.18 9.92
C ILE A 62 3.60 -1.56 9.92
N LEU A 63 4.30 -2.58 9.41
CA LEU A 63 3.77 -3.95 9.33
C LEU A 63 3.41 -4.51 10.70
N LYS A 64 4.29 -4.35 11.71
CA LYS A 64 4.00 -4.82 13.09
C LYS A 64 2.72 -4.23 13.67
N LYS A 65 2.37 -3.00 13.27
CA LYS A 65 1.18 -2.29 13.76
C LYS A 65 -0.08 -2.60 12.97
N ILE A 66 0.01 -2.77 11.65
CA ILE A 66 -1.18 -3.08 10.82
C ILE A 66 -1.52 -4.56 10.80
N LEU A 67 -0.54 -5.48 10.85
CA LEU A 67 -0.80 -6.91 10.74
C LEU A 67 -1.76 -7.42 11.83
N PRO A 68 -1.70 -7.00 13.10
CA PRO A 68 -2.67 -7.42 14.11
C PRO A 68 -4.10 -6.98 13.82
N THR A 69 -4.31 -5.88 13.11
CA THR A 69 -5.65 -5.32 12.85
C THR A 69 -6.32 -5.86 11.59
N LEU A 70 -5.57 -6.60 10.77
CA LEU A 70 -6.05 -7.23 9.55
C LEU A 70 -6.56 -8.66 9.83
N SER A 71 -7.40 -9.15 8.94
CA SER A 71 -7.79 -10.56 8.86
C SER A 71 -6.64 -11.44 8.38
N SER A 72 -6.75 -12.76 8.56
CA SER A 72 -5.70 -13.70 8.13
C SER A 72 -5.45 -13.64 6.62
N GLU A 73 -6.49 -13.53 5.81
CA GLU A 73 -6.38 -13.43 4.35
C GLU A 73 -5.69 -12.13 3.91
N GLU A 74 -6.03 -11.00 4.53
CA GLU A 74 -5.39 -9.71 4.24
C GLU A 74 -3.90 -9.71 4.61
N LYS A 75 -3.55 -10.32 5.75
CA LYS A 75 -2.14 -10.47 6.16
C LYS A 75 -1.33 -11.26 5.14
N GLU A 76 -1.86 -12.38 4.68
CA GLU A 76 -1.19 -13.21 3.68
C GLU A 76 -0.96 -12.43 2.37
N LYS A 77 -1.98 -11.72 1.88
CA LYS A 77 -1.86 -10.89 0.66
C LYS A 77 -0.79 -9.82 0.81
N ILE A 78 -0.76 -9.09 1.92
CA ILE A 78 0.25 -8.04 2.16
C ILE A 78 1.66 -8.63 2.28
N LEU A 79 1.82 -9.75 2.97
CA LEU A 79 3.12 -10.42 3.12
C LEU A 79 3.63 -10.98 1.78
N GLN A 80 2.76 -11.62 0.99
CA GLN A 80 3.11 -12.09 -0.35
C GLN A 80 3.54 -10.93 -1.25
N LEU A 81 2.81 -9.81 -1.26
CA LEU A 81 3.19 -8.63 -2.04
C LEU A 81 4.51 -8.03 -1.56
N LYS A 82 4.75 -7.96 -0.25
CA LYS A 82 6.04 -7.54 0.31
C LYS A 82 7.17 -8.43 -0.20
N GLU A 83 7.01 -9.75 -0.15
CA GLU A 83 8.03 -10.67 -0.65
C GLU A 83 8.26 -10.49 -2.14
N LEU A 84 7.22 -10.39 -2.96
CA LEU A 84 7.35 -10.14 -4.40
C LEU A 84 8.07 -8.81 -4.70
N LEU A 85 7.83 -7.79 -3.89
CA LEU A 85 8.37 -6.45 -4.08
C LEU A 85 9.81 -6.29 -3.60
N PHE A 86 10.18 -6.91 -2.48
CA PHE A 86 11.45 -6.69 -1.80
C PHE A 86 12.39 -7.89 -1.85
N SER A 87 11.96 -9.04 -2.36
CA SER A 87 12.84 -10.18 -2.59
C SER A 87 13.76 -9.93 -3.79
N LYS A 88 14.96 -10.52 -3.74
CA LYS A 88 15.98 -10.46 -4.80
C LYS A 88 15.66 -11.35 -6.01
N LYS A 89 14.55 -12.11 -5.98
CA LYS A 89 14.13 -12.90 -7.13
C LYS A 89 13.61 -11.94 -8.20
N ASP A 90 14.23 -11.94 -9.38
CA ASP A 90 13.69 -11.30 -10.58
C ASP A 90 12.37 -11.99 -10.95
N VAL A 91 11.26 -11.50 -10.38
CA VAL A 91 9.94 -11.98 -10.73
C VAL A 91 9.52 -11.28 -12.03
N LYS A 92 9.63 -12.01 -13.14
CA LYS A 92 9.14 -11.56 -14.45
C LYS A 92 7.62 -11.72 -14.50
N PHE A 93 6.89 -10.79 -13.92
CA PHE A 93 5.47 -10.63 -14.23
C PHE A 93 5.30 -9.76 -15.47
N SER A 94 4.26 -10.06 -16.24
CA SER A 94 3.78 -9.16 -17.29
C SER A 94 3.25 -7.85 -16.68
N LYS A 95 3.17 -6.80 -17.50
CA LYS A 95 2.64 -5.50 -17.07
C LYS A 95 1.20 -5.64 -16.54
N GLU A 96 0.40 -6.48 -17.16
CA GLU A 96 -1.01 -6.73 -16.81
C GLU A 96 -1.13 -7.42 -15.45
N GLU A 97 -0.29 -8.42 -15.17
CA GLU A 97 -0.26 -9.08 -13.87
C GLU A 97 0.14 -8.12 -12.75
N TRP A 98 1.10 -7.23 -12.99
CA TRP A 98 1.46 -6.20 -12.02
C TRP A 98 0.32 -5.22 -11.77
N LEU A 99 -0.37 -4.77 -12.83
CA LEU A 99 -1.51 -3.87 -12.70
C LEU A 99 -2.65 -4.50 -11.89
N SER A 100 -2.99 -5.76 -12.19
CA SER A 100 -4.01 -6.51 -11.45
C SER A 100 -3.65 -6.61 -9.96
N LYS A 101 -2.39 -6.95 -9.63
CA LYS A 101 -1.93 -7.01 -8.24
C LYS A 101 -1.95 -5.64 -7.53
N ILE A 102 -1.66 -4.55 -8.24
CA ILE A 102 -1.76 -3.20 -7.69
C ILE A 102 -3.22 -2.87 -7.37
N GLU A 103 -4.13 -3.18 -8.30
CA GLU A 103 -5.54 -2.90 -8.17
C GLU A 103 -6.14 -3.66 -6.98
N GLU A 104 -5.90 -4.98 -6.90
CA GLU A 104 -6.29 -5.81 -5.75
C GLU A 104 -5.79 -5.25 -4.42
N PHE A 105 -4.55 -4.75 -4.38
CA PHE A 105 -3.98 -4.14 -3.19
C PHE A 105 -4.67 -2.82 -2.82
N LEU A 106 -4.93 -1.95 -3.81
CA LEU A 106 -5.61 -0.68 -3.58
C LEU A 106 -7.06 -0.87 -3.14
N ASP A 107 -7.72 -1.92 -3.62
CA ASP A 107 -9.06 -2.30 -3.16
C ASP A 107 -9.05 -2.80 -1.72
N LEU A 108 -8.07 -3.65 -1.34
CA LEU A 108 -7.89 -4.05 0.05
C LEU A 108 -7.66 -2.84 0.96
N VAL A 109 -6.79 -1.91 0.55
CA VAL A 109 -6.53 -0.68 1.31
C VAL A 109 -7.82 0.15 1.41
N ARG A 110 -8.63 0.21 0.36
CA ARG A 110 -9.93 0.90 0.35
C ARG A 110 -10.91 0.27 1.33
N GLU A 111 -11.01 -1.05 1.37
CA GLU A 111 -11.85 -1.79 2.31
C GLU A 111 -11.44 -1.53 3.75
N CYS A 112 -10.13 -1.54 4.03
CA CYS A 112 -9.58 -1.16 5.33
C CYS A 112 -9.92 0.30 5.72
N LEU A 113 -10.04 1.20 4.73
CA LEU A 113 -10.36 2.61 4.91
C LEU A 113 -11.88 2.91 4.86
N GLN A 114 -12.74 1.96 4.46
CA GLN A 114 -14.19 2.18 4.29
C GLN A 114 -14.91 2.80 5.50
N PRO A 115 -14.52 2.56 6.76
CA PRO A 115 -15.14 3.25 7.89
C PRO A 115 -14.98 4.79 7.87
N ILE A 116 -14.21 5.33 6.92
CA ILE A 116 -13.66 6.69 6.94
C ILE A 116 -13.63 7.37 5.55
N LEU A 117 -13.72 6.60 4.47
CA LEU A 117 -13.79 7.10 3.09
C LEU A 117 -15.22 7.51 2.74
#